data_AF-A0A957D1S9-F1
#
_entry.id   AF-A0A957D1S9-F1
#
_cell.length_a   1.000
_cell.length_b   1.000
_cell.length_c   1.000
_cell.angle_alpha   90.00
_cell.angle_beta   90.00
_cell.angle_gamma   90.00
#
_symmetry.space_group_name_H-M   'P 1'
#
loop_
_entity.id
_entity.type
_entity.pdbx_description
1 polymer ?
#
loop_
_entity_poly.entity_id
_entity_poly.type
_entity_poly.pdbx_seq_one_letter_code
_entity_poly.pdbx_strand_id
1 'polypeptide(L)'
;MLDSPMEPITGIKIVDPGYRTRRSPAARVDEACVVLHLVQAGDMVRKGDPIAEIRDVWGRPLNGGLLRSQHDGFVIGRAHGIYFYPGDTVVALSIRDEDPVVAPYPDDFYDKS
;
A
#
# COMPACT_ATOMS: atom_id res chain seq x y z
N MET A 1 -6.72 -10.33 30.06
CA MET A 1 -6.17 -8.99 29.82
C MET A 1 -5.51 -8.46 31.09
N LEU A 2 -4.49 -7.63 30.97
CA LEU A 2 -3.97 -6.84 32.09
C LEU A 2 -4.91 -5.65 32.31
N ASP A 3 -5.18 -5.27 33.55
CA ASP A 3 -6.08 -4.15 33.92
C ASP A 3 -5.46 -2.76 33.63
N SER A 4 -4.22 -2.73 33.14
CA SER A 4 -3.53 -1.50 32.77
C SER A 4 -3.98 -1.00 31.39
N PRO A 5 -3.99 0.32 31.17
CA PRO A 5 -4.24 0.86 29.84
C PRO A 5 -3.20 0.33 28.85
N MET A 6 -3.64 0.12 27.60
CA MET A 6 -2.76 -0.32 26.52
C MET A 6 -1.62 0.68 26.34
N GLU A 7 -0.39 0.21 26.45
CA GLU A 7 0.77 1.05 26.24
C GLU A 7 0.84 1.51 24.77
N PRO A 8 1.26 2.77 24.51
CA PRO A 8 1.38 3.26 23.16
C PRO A 8 2.46 2.48 22.39
N ILE A 9 2.14 2.08 21.16
CA ILE A 9 3.12 1.46 20.27
C ILE A 9 4.08 2.56 19.79
N THR A 10 5.35 2.47 20.19
CA THR A 10 6.40 3.45 19.85
C THR A 10 7.41 2.95 18.82
N GLY A 11 7.50 1.62 18.63
CA GLY A 11 8.52 0.99 17.77
C GLY A 11 8.20 0.94 16.28
N ILE A 12 6.96 1.24 15.88
CA ILE A 12 6.52 1.20 14.48
C ILE A 12 5.62 2.40 14.17
N LYS A 13 5.55 2.75 12.89
CA LYS A 13 4.59 3.74 12.41
C LYS A 13 3.17 3.15 12.47
N ILE A 14 2.33 3.71 13.32
CA ILE A 14 0.89 3.46 13.29
C ILE A 14 0.31 4.26 12.12
N VAL A 15 -0.41 3.59 11.24
CA VAL A 15 -1.07 4.22 10.10
C VAL A 15 -2.55 4.33 10.40
N ASP A 16 -3.03 5.54 10.56
CA ASP A 16 -4.46 5.84 10.67
C ASP A 16 -4.84 6.88 9.60
N PRO A 17 -5.46 6.45 8.49
CA PRO A 17 -5.91 7.37 7.46
C PRO A 17 -7.17 8.17 7.87
N GLY A 18 -7.83 7.82 8.98
CA GLY A 18 -9.08 8.46 9.44
C GLY A 18 -10.33 8.07 8.64
N TYR A 19 -10.23 7.05 7.78
CA TYR A 19 -11.34 6.51 6.98
C TYR A 19 -11.15 5.02 6.74
N ARG A 20 -12.24 4.32 6.41
CA ARG A 20 -12.17 2.89 6.08
C ARG A 20 -11.39 2.67 4.80
N THR A 21 -10.61 1.60 4.76
CA THR A 21 -9.84 1.25 3.58
C THR A 21 -10.04 -0.20 3.15
N ARG A 22 -9.78 -0.46 1.87
CA ARG A 22 -9.70 -1.79 1.28
C ARG A 22 -8.37 -1.97 0.56
N ARG A 23 -7.92 -3.22 0.46
CA ARG A 23 -6.72 -3.55 -0.31
C ARG A 23 -6.97 -3.30 -1.81
N SER A 24 -5.97 -2.75 -2.47
CA SER A 24 -5.92 -2.57 -3.92
C SER A 24 -4.58 -3.05 -4.49
N PRO A 25 -4.60 -3.99 -5.46
CA PRO A 25 -3.42 -4.40 -6.21
C PRO A 25 -3.19 -3.52 -7.45
N ALA A 26 -3.68 -2.27 -7.49
CA ALA A 26 -3.71 -1.45 -8.70
C ALA A 26 -2.33 -0.96 -9.20
N ALA A 27 -1.30 -0.96 -8.34
CA ALA A 27 0.05 -0.57 -8.74
C ALA A 27 0.74 -1.72 -9.50
N ARG A 28 0.35 -1.92 -10.76
CA ARG A 28 0.85 -2.94 -11.67
C ARG A 28 1.72 -2.37 -12.77
N VAL A 29 2.58 -3.22 -13.32
CA VAL A 29 3.33 -2.93 -14.55
C VAL A 29 2.62 -3.57 -15.75
N ASP A 30 2.76 -2.94 -16.91
CA ASP A 30 2.21 -3.36 -18.20
C ASP A 30 3.24 -4.14 -19.04
N GLU A 31 4.52 -3.99 -18.74
CA GLU A 31 5.65 -4.59 -19.44
C GLU A 31 6.65 -5.22 -18.47
N ALA A 32 7.46 -6.17 -18.96
CA ALA A 32 8.52 -6.77 -18.17
C ALA A 32 9.61 -5.74 -17.85
N CYS A 33 9.91 -5.56 -16.56
CA CYS A 33 10.77 -4.45 -16.12
C CYS A 33 11.54 -4.73 -14.84
N VAL A 34 12.56 -3.90 -14.61
CA VAL A 34 13.27 -3.75 -13.35
C VAL A 34 12.65 -2.58 -12.58
N VAL A 35 12.27 -2.84 -11.34
CA VAL A 35 11.63 -1.89 -10.43
C VAL A 35 12.61 -1.46 -9.33
N LEU A 36 12.64 -0.17 -9.05
CA LEU A 36 13.22 0.40 -7.83
C LEU A 36 12.15 1.10 -7.03
N HIS A 37 11.80 0.56 -5.86
CA HIS A 37 10.74 1.15 -5.03
C HIS A 37 11.17 2.50 -4.42
N LEU A 38 10.26 3.48 -4.49
CA LEU A 38 10.45 4.82 -3.91
C LEU A 38 9.69 5.03 -2.60
N VAL A 39 8.85 4.06 -2.22
CA VAL A 39 8.01 4.09 -1.01
C VAL A 39 8.25 2.84 -0.17
N GLN A 40 7.87 2.87 1.10
CA GLN A 40 7.93 1.75 2.03
C GLN A 40 6.59 1.53 2.74
N ALA A 41 6.47 0.41 3.45
CA ALA A 41 5.27 0.11 4.23
C ALA A 41 4.97 1.23 5.24
N GLY A 42 3.70 1.63 5.28
CA GLY A 42 3.19 2.72 6.11
C GLY A 42 3.34 4.12 5.52
N ASP A 43 3.94 4.29 4.35
CA ASP A 43 3.93 5.60 3.66
C ASP A 43 2.53 5.96 3.16
N MET A 44 2.19 7.23 3.27
CA MET A 44 0.99 7.79 2.66
C MET A 44 1.29 8.16 1.21
N VAL A 45 0.34 7.91 0.31
CA VAL A 45 0.45 8.25 -1.10
C VAL A 45 -0.81 8.94 -1.59
N ARG A 46 -0.65 9.85 -2.54
CA ARG A 46 -1.74 10.46 -3.31
C ARG A 46 -1.73 9.92 -4.72
N LYS A 47 -2.88 9.99 -5.38
CA LYS A 47 -3.00 9.72 -6.82
C LYS A 47 -2.02 10.60 -7.59
N GLY A 48 -1.21 9.98 -8.43
CA GLY A 48 -0.16 10.63 -9.23
C GLY A 48 1.23 10.61 -8.59
N ASP A 49 1.35 10.31 -7.28
CA ASP A 49 2.65 10.24 -6.63
C ASP A 49 3.50 9.10 -7.22
N PRO A 50 4.80 9.31 -7.45
CA PRO A 50 5.69 8.25 -7.89
C PRO A 50 5.90 7.23 -6.76
N ILE A 51 5.67 5.96 -7.06
CA ILE A 51 5.79 4.86 -6.09
C ILE A 51 6.96 3.93 -6.41
N ALA A 52 7.40 3.90 -7.66
CA ALA A 52 8.60 3.20 -8.09
C ALA A 52 9.17 3.81 -9.36
N GLU A 53 10.48 3.63 -9.57
CA GLU A 53 11.09 3.78 -10.89
C GLU A 53 10.99 2.46 -11.66
N ILE A 54 10.76 2.54 -12.97
CA ILE A 54 10.66 1.39 -13.86
C ILE A 54 11.63 1.51 -15.03
N ARG A 55 12.36 0.43 -15.29
CA ARG A 55 13.40 0.36 -16.33
C ARG A 55 13.37 -0.96 -17.08
N ASP A 56 13.89 -0.96 -18.29
CA ASP A 56 14.21 -2.21 -18.98
C ASP A 56 15.47 -2.87 -18.39
N VAL A 57 15.82 -4.06 -18.92
CA VAL A 57 16.98 -4.82 -18.43
C VAL A 57 18.33 -4.13 -18.73
N TRP A 58 18.33 -3.15 -19.64
CA TRP A 58 19.49 -2.34 -20.00
C TRP A 58 19.54 -1.01 -19.22
N GLY A 59 18.59 -0.78 -18.29
CA GLY A 59 18.53 0.40 -17.45
C GLY A 59 17.86 1.63 -18.10
N ARG A 60 17.22 1.49 -19.25
CA ARG A 60 16.50 2.60 -19.91
C ARG A 60 15.12 2.77 -19.27
N PRO A 61 14.62 4.01 -19.10
CA PRO A 61 13.31 4.23 -18.50
C PRO A 61 12.20 3.69 -19.38
N LEU A 62 11.24 2.98 -18.78
CA LEU A 62 9.99 2.55 -19.44
C LEU A 62 8.86 3.49 -19.06
N ASN A 63 7.97 3.83 -19.99
CA ASN A 63 6.76 4.64 -19.73
C ASN A 63 7.03 5.93 -18.92
N GLY A 64 8.08 6.67 -19.28
CA GLY A 64 8.50 7.88 -18.57
C GLY A 64 9.29 7.63 -17.27
N GLY A 65 9.63 6.38 -16.99
CA GLY A 65 10.54 5.95 -15.93
C GLY A 65 9.91 5.80 -14.55
N LEU A 66 8.61 6.09 -14.41
CA LEU A 66 7.93 6.15 -13.11
C LEU A 66 6.61 5.41 -13.14
N LEU A 67 6.45 4.47 -12.21
CA LEU A 67 5.15 3.95 -11.82
C LEU A 67 4.54 4.90 -10.79
N ARG A 68 3.29 5.33 -11.03
CA ARG A 68 2.56 6.27 -10.18
C ARG A 68 1.37 5.61 -9.51
N SER A 69 1.05 6.06 -8.30
CA SER A 69 -0.16 5.62 -7.62
C SER A 69 -1.40 6.07 -8.39
N GLN A 70 -2.38 5.17 -8.54
CA GLN A 70 -3.66 5.48 -9.17
C GLN A 70 -4.71 5.99 -8.16
N HIS A 71 -4.41 5.89 -6.86
CA HIS A 71 -5.33 6.18 -5.77
C HIS A 71 -4.63 6.86 -4.59
N ASP A 72 -5.42 7.54 -3.78
CA ASP A 72 -5.01 8.00 -2.46
C ASP A 72 -5.06 6.83 -1.47
N GLY A 73 -4.16 6.82 -0.49
CA GLY A 73 -4.13 5.80 0.53
C GLY A 73 -2.78 5.64 1.20
N PHE A 74 -2.47 4.43 1.61
CA PHE A 74 -1.18 4.10 2.20
C PHE A 74 -0.63 2.78 1.67
N VAL A 75 0.70 2.64 1.76
CA VAL A 75 1.42 1.45 1.34
C VAL A 75 1.31 0.37 2.40
N ILE A 76 0.71 -0.77 2.05
CA ILE A 76 0.70 -1.97 2.91
C ILE A 76 2.08 -2.62 2.87
N GLY A 77 2.65 -2.73 1.66
CA GLY A 77 3.95 -3.34 1.46
C GLY A 77 4.38 -3.35 0.00
N ARG A 78 5.63 -3.72 -0.21
CA ARG A 78 6.24 -3.87 -1.52
C ARG A 78 6.31 -5.34 -1.88
N ALA A 79 6.14 -5.66 -3.15
CA ALA A 79 6.54 -6.97 -3.64
C ALA A 79 8.06 -7.14 -3.50
N HIS A 80 8.48 -8.35 -3.19
CA HIS A 80 9.89 -8.69 -3.00
C HIS A 80 10.61 -8.86 -4.35
N GLY A 81 11.89 -8.48 -4.40
CA GLY A 81 12.69 -8.54 -5.62
C GLY A 81 12.55 -7.31 -6.52
N ILE A 82 13.21 -7.35 -7.68
CA ILE A 82 13.32 -6.20 -8.58
C ILE A 82 12.80 -6.48 -9.99
N TYR A 83 12.59 -7.73 -10.39
CA TYR A 83 12.09 -8.08 -11.73
C TYR A 83 10.60 -8.38 -11.67
N PHE A 84 9.83 -7.74 -12.54
CA PHE A 84 8.38 -7.83 -12.60
C PHE A 84 7.91 -8.09 -14.03
N TYR A 85 6.80 -8.81 -14.16
CA TYR A 85 6.15 -9.12 -15.44
C TYR A 85 4.81 -8.38 -15.58
N PRO A 86 4.28 -8.26 -16.81
CA PRO A 86 2.98 -7.63 -17.05
C PRO A 86 1.89 -8.18 -16.13
N GLY A 87 1.20 -7.28 -15.42
CA GLY A 87 0.14 -7.60 -14.47
C GLY A 87 0.60 -7.83 -13.03
N ASP A 88 1.90 -7.98 -12.79
CA ASP A 88 2.43 -8.13 -11.43
C ASP A 88 2.20 -6.86 -10.61
N THR A 89 1.82 -7.07 -9.35
CA THR A 89 1.65 -5.96 -8.39
C THR A 89 2.98 -5.59 -7.77
N VAL A 90 3.41 -4.35 -7.99
CA VAL A 90 4.70 -3.83 -7.48
C VAL A 90 4.58 -3.34 -6.04
N VAL A 91 3.46 -2.67 -5.73
CA VAL A 91 3.14 -2.12 -4.40
C VAL A 91 1.71 -2.50 -4.03
N ALA A 92 1.52 -3.11 -2.87
CA ALA A 92 0.20 -3.33 -2.32
C ALA A 92 -0.27 -2.05 -1.60
N LEU A 93 -1.40 -1.49 -2.03
CA LEU A 93 -1.97 -0.28 -1.46
C LEU A 93 -3.22 -0.60 -0.65
N SER A 94 -3.44 0.20 0.38
CA SER A 94 -4.71 0.33 1.08
C SER A 94 -5.33 1.63 0.61
N ILE A 95 -6.48 1.56 -0.04
CA ILE A 95 -7.17 2.73 -0.62
C ILE A 95 -8.50 2.93 0.09
N ARG A 96 -9.07 4.13 -0.01
CA ARG A 96 -10.39 4.40 0.56
C ARG A 96 -11.44 3.39 0.09
N ASP A 97 -12.19 2.88 1.05
CA ASP A 97 -13.33 2.01 0.81
C ASP A 97 -14.60 2.84 0.76
N GLU A 98 -15.23 2.87 -0.42
CA GLU A 98 -16.46 3.62 -0.71
C GLU A 98 -17.70 2.70 -0.74
N ASP A 99 -17.52 1.39 -0.55
CA ASP A 99 -18.63 0.46 -0.58
C ASP A 99 -19.54 0.65 0.65
N PRO A 100 -20.85 0.39 0.54
CA PRO A 100 -21.76 0.52 1.68
C PRO A 100 -21.41 -0.50 2.77
N VAL A 101 -21.45 -0.06 4.03
CA VAL A 101 -21.31 -0.98 5.18
C VAL A 101 -22.56 -1.84 5.25
N VAL A 102 -22.39 -3.16 5.15
CA VAL A 102 -23.52 -4.12 5.23
C VAL A 102 -23.94 -4.36 6.68
N ALA A 103 -22.98 -4.38 7.62
CA ALA A 103 -23.22 -4.49 9.05
C ALA A 103 -22.09 -3.80 9.82
N PRO A 104 -22.39 -3.12 10.94
CA PRO A 104 -21.35 -2.58 11.81
C PRO A 104 -20.53 -3.72 12.41
N TYR A 105 -19.31 -3.40 12.82
CA TYR A 105 -18.56 -4.28 13.70
C TYR A 105 -19.32 -4.42 15.04
N PRO A 106 -19.38 -5.61 15.65
CA PRO A 106 -19.99 -5.77 16.97
C PRO A 106 -19.32 -4.86 18.01
N ASP A 107 -20.11 -4.22 18.87
CA ASP A 107 -19.60 -3.33 19.92
C ASP A 107 -18.67 -4.08 20.89
N ASP A 108 -18.89 -5.38 21.07
CA ASP A 108 -18.11 -6.26 21.96
C ASP A 108 -16.90 -6.93 21.27
N PHE A 109 -16.60 -6.59 20.01
CA PHE A 109 -15.57 -7.29 19.25
C PHE A 109 -14.18 -7.22 19.91
N TYR A 110 -13.85 -6.06 20.49
CA TYR A 110 -12.54 -5.83 21.11
C TYR A 110 -12.51 -6.17 22.61
N ASP A 111 -13.68 -6.39 23.24
CA ASP A 111 -13.82 -6.64 24.69
C ASP A 111 -13.26 -8.00 25.12
N LYS A 112 -12.96 -8.90 24.18
CA LYS A 112 -12.40 -10.24 24.43
C LYS A 112 -10.91 -10.40 24.05
N SER A 113 -10.24 -9.33 23.64
CA SER A 113 -8.78 -9.38 23.38
C SER A 113 -7.94 -9.36 24.66
#